data_AF-A0A3D3CPI3-F1
#
_entry.id   AF-A0A3D3CPI3-F1
#
_cell.length_a   1.000
_cell.length_b   1.000
_cell.length_c   1.000
_cell.angle_alpha   90.00
_cell.angle_beta   90.00
_cell.angle_gamma   90.00
#
_symmetry.space_group_name_H-M   'P 1'
#
loop_
_entity.id
_entity.type
_entity.pdbx_description
1 polymer ?
#
loop_
_entity_poly.entity_id
_entity_poly.type
_entity_poly.pdbx_seq_one_letter_code
_entity_poly.pdbx_strand_id
1 'polypeptide(L)' 'AAVKNLPGGENLFGLSRKPKIMADAAFYILGKEARSATGNHFIDEDVLRSEGIRDLDVYAVKPGGPLQRDLFL' A
#
# COMPACT_ATOMS: atom_id res chain seq x y z
N ALA A 1 -7.77 -3.36 11.51
CA ALA A 1 -7.38 -3.90 10.20
C ALA A 1 -7.50 -5.42 10.25
N ALA A 2 -7.81 -6.08 9.12
CA ALA A 2 -8.08 -7.52 9.07
C ALA A 2 -6.94 -8.38 9.68
N VAL A 3 -5.69 -7.99 9.43
CA VAL A 3 -4.48 -8.69 9.93
C VAL A 3 -4.43 -8.79 11.45
N LYS A 4 -4.90 -7.79 12.19
CA LYS A 4 -4.85 -7.77 13.66
C LYS A 4 -5.69 -8.91 14.29
N ASN A 5 -6.73 -9.36 13.60
CA ASN A 5 -7.66 -10.36 14.11
C ASN A 5 -7.23 -11.81 13.80
N LEU A 6 -6.07 -12.00 13.17
CA LEU A 6 -5.52 -13.33 12.85
C LEU A 6 -4.65 -13.87 14.00
N PRO A 7 -4.51 -15.19 14.15
CA PRO A 7 -3.48 -15.78 15.02
C PRO A 7 -2.08 -15.27 14.61
N GLY A 8 -1.35 -14.61 15.52
CA GLY A 8 -0.08 -13.93 15.21
C GLY A 8 -0.22 -12.52 14.60
N GLY A 9 -1.45 -11.99 14.54
CA GLY A 9 -1.81 -10.72 13.90
C GLY A 9 -1.16 -9.47 14.48
N GLU A 10 -0.83 -9.45 15.77
CA GLU A 10 -0.12 -8.32 16.41
C GLU A 10 1.30 -8.13 15.85
N ASN A 11 2.02 -9.25 15.59
CA ASN A 11 3.34 -9.20 14.98
C ASN A 11 3.26 -8.75 13.52
N LEU A 12 2.32 -9.32 12.76
CA LEU A 12 2.11 -8.94 11.35
C LEU A 12 1.67 -7.49 11.22
N PHE A 13 0.85 -6.98 12.15
CA PHE A 13 0.42 -5.58 12.15
C PHE A 13 1.59 -4.61 12.29
N GLY A 14 2.57 -4.92 13.16
CA GLY A 14 3.78 -4.11 13.32
C GLY A 14 4.68 -4.09 12.08
N LEU A 15 4.59 -5.11 11.22
CA LEU A 15 5.32 -5.25 9.96
C LEU A 15 4.50 -4.78 8.75
N SER A 16 3.28 -4.26 8.99
CA SER A 16 2.37 -3.81 7.95
C SER A 16 2.47 -2.31 7.69
N ARG A 17 1.88 -1.88 6.58
CA ARG A 17 1.57 -0.47 6.33
C ARG A 17 0.15 -0.11 6.79
N LYS A 18 -0.06 1.18 7.01
CA LYS A 18 -1.36 1.79 7.28
C LYS A 18 -2.22 1.66 6.02
N PRO A 19 -3.54 1.36 6.15
CA PRO A 19 -4.45 1.26 5.01
C PRO A 19 -4.51 2.49 4.10
N LYS A 20 -4.05 3.65 4.61
CA LYS A 20 -3.99 4.92 3.87
C LYS A 20 -3.17 4.81 2.56
N ILE A 21 -2.17 3.93 2.48
CA ILE A 21 -1.39 3.74 1.24
C ILE A 21 -2.26 3.26 0.08
N MET A 22 -3.14 2.29 0.34
CA MET A 22 -4.09 1.78 -0.65
C MET A 22 -5.14 2.84 -1.02
N ALA A 23 -5.58 3.63 -0.04
CA ALA A 23 -6.53 4.72 -0.29
C ALA A 23 -5.93 5.80 -1.19
N ASP A 24 -4.67 6.17 -0.98
CA ASP A 24 -3.99 7.18 -1.80
C ASP A 24 -3.69 6.65 -3.20
N ALA A 25 -3.23 5.39 -3.32
CA ALA A 25 -3.05 4.75 -4.62
C ALA A 25 -4.37 4.71 -5.42
N ALA A 26 -5.47 4.31 -4.77
CA ALA A 26 -6.79 4.31 -5.40
C ALA A 26 -7.23 5.72 -5.80
N PHE A 27 -6.98 6.75 -4.99
CA PHE A 27 -7.27 8.14 -5.32
C PHE A 27 -6.59 8.56 -6.63
N TYR A 28 -5.30 8.25 -6.79
CA TYR A 28 -4.58 8.58 -8.02
C TYR A 28 -5.03 7.76 -9.23
N ILE A 29 -5.32 6.47 -9.06
CA ILE A 29 -5.83 5.63 -10.16
C ILE A 29 -7.18 6.19 -10.64
N LEU A 30 -8.10 6.46 -9.72
CA LEU A 30 -9.44 6.94 -10.03
C LEU A 30 -9.46 8.38 -10.57
N GLY A 31 -8.42 9.16 -10.29
CA GLY A 31 -8.24 10.50 -10.86
C GLY A 31 -7.71 10.52 -12.30
N LYS A 32 -7.24 9.39 -12.84
CA LYS A 32 -6.78 9.29 -14.23
C LYS A 32 -7.97 9.16 -15.19
N GLU A 33 -7.73 9.51 -16.45
CA GLU A 33 -8.68 9.26 -17.54
C GLU A 33 -8.99 7.76 -17.64
N ALA A 34 -10.27 7.39 -17.56
CA ALA A 34 -10.68 5.98 -17.49
C ALA A 34 -10.22 5.14 -18.71
N ARG A 35 -10.08 5.78 -19.87
CA ARG A 35 -9.60 5.13 -21.10
C ARG A 35 -8.11 4.84 -21.10
N SER A 36 -7.31 5.56 -20.30
CA SER A 36 -5.87 5.31 -20.18
C SER A 36 -5.52 4.44 -18.98
N ALA A 37 -6.37 4.39 -17.96
CA ALA A 37 -6.15 3.62 -16.72
C ALA A 37 -6.98 2.32 -16.66
N THR A 38 -6.93 1.51 -17.72
CA THR A 38 -7.67 0.23 -17.82
C THR A 38 -6.75 -0.96 -18.13
N GLY A 39 -7.13 -2.17 -17.70
CA GLY A 39 -6.39 -3.41 -17.99
C GLY A 39 -5.09 -3.61 -17.21
N ASN A 40 -4.89 -2.87 -16.11
CA ASN A 40 -3.67 -2.93 -15.30
C ASN A 40 -3.88 -3.67 -13.98
N HIS A 41 -2.83 -4.38 -13.53
CA HIS A 41 -2.71 -4.86 -12.15
C HIS A 41 -1.75 -3.92 -11.39
N PHE A 42 -2.29 -2.83 -10.85
CA PHE A 42 -1.47 -1.82 -10.18
C PHE A 42 -0.90 -2.32 -8.85
N ILE A 43 0.33 -1.91 -8.56
CA ILE A 43 0.95 -1.98 -7.23
C ILE A 43 0.88 -0.59 -6.60
N ASP A 44 0.47 -0.52 -5.34
CA ASP A 44 0.27 0.74 -4.61
C ASP A 44 1.55 1.60 -4.57
N GLU A 45 2.70 1.00 -4.25
CA GLU A 45 3.99 1.69 -4.25
C GLU A 45 4.34 2.28 -5.62
N ASP A 46 4.14 1.52 -6.70
CA ASP A 46 4.51 1.95 -8.04
C ASP A 46 3.62 3.09 -8.52
N VAL A 47 2.32 3.04 -8.21
CA VAL A 47 1.40 4.14 -8.46
C VAL A 47 1.86 5.39 -7.73
N LEU A 48 2.12 5.32 -6.42
CA LEU A 48 2.54 6.48 -5.63
C LEU A 48 3.89 7.04 -6.10
N ARG A 49 4.84 6.18 -6.45
CA ARG A 49 6.13 6.59 -7.05
C ARG A 49 5.94 7.29 -8.39
N SER A 50 5.00 6.84 -9.23
CA SER A 50 4.70 7.46 -10.53
C SER A 50 4.14 8.88 -10.38
N GLU A 51 3.48 9.16 -9.26
CA GLU A 51 2.96 10.49 -8.87
C GLU A 51 3.99 11.31 -8.09
N GLY A 52 5.25 10.85 -8.02
CA GLY A 52 6.35 11.57 -7.39
C GLY A 52 6.50 11.35 -5.88
N ILE A 53 5.64 10.53 -5.26
CA ILE A 53 5.73 10.21 -3.83
C ILE A 53 6.79 9.13 -3.63
N ARG A 54 7.95 9.54 -3.09
CA ARG A 54 9.11 8.65 -2.90
C ARG A 54 9.30 8.20 -1.46
N ASP A 55 8.89 9.03 -0.50
CA ASP A 55 8.90 8.66 0.90
C ASP A 55 7.63 7.88 1.23
N LEU A 56 7.78 6.55 1.27
CA LEU A 56 6.70 5.63 1.62
C LEU A 56 6.75 5.19 3.10
N ASP A 57 7.76 5.63 3.87
CA ASP A 57 7.91 5.23 5.28
C ASP A 57 6.82 5.86 6.15
N VAL A 58 6.25 6.99 5.71
CA VAL A 58 5.06 7.61 6.31
C VAL A 58 3.86 6.65 6.42
N TYR A 59 3.79 5.67 5.51
CA TYR A 59 2.76 4.65 5.51
C TYR A 59 3.09 3.44 6.40
N ALA A 60 4.32 3.26 6.86
CA ALA A 60 4.64 2.17 7.78
C ALA A 60 3.89 2.33 9.11
N VAL A 61 3.40 1.22 9.68
CA VAL A 61 2.88 1.23 11.06
C VAL A 61 4.02 1.50 12.06
N LYS A 62 5.20 0.92 11.81
CA LYS A 62 6.45 1.19 12.53
C LYS A 62 7.53 1.68 11.54
N PRO A 63 7.80 2.99 11.46
CA PRO A 63 8.82 3.56 10.58
C PRO A 63 10.21 2.95 10.79
N GLY A 64 10.95 2.76 9.70
CA GLY A 64 12.32 2.22 9.71
C GLY A 64 12.45 0.72 10.05
N GLY A 65 11.34 0.01 10.27
CA GLY A 65 11.32 -1.44 10.49
C GLY A 65 11.19 -2.23 9.19
N PRO A 66 11.48 -3.55 9.22
CA PRO A 66 11.19 -4.41 8.08
C PRO A 66 9.68 -4.49 7.81
N LEU A 67 9.31 -4.56 6.54
CA LEU A 67 7.92 -4.76 6.11
C LEU A 67 7.71 -6.19 5.64
N GLN A 68 6.54 -6.74 5.94
CA GLN A 68 6.13 -8.03 5.42
C GLN A 68 5.70 -7.87 3.95
N ARG A 69 6.25 -8.69 3.05
CA ARG A 69 5.80 -8.73 1.66
C ARG A 69 4.39 -9.30 1.58
N ASP A 70 3.55 -8.70 0.73
CA ASP A 70 2.18 -9.17 0.54
C ASP A 70 2.15 -10.50 -0.23
N LEU A 71 1.00 -11.16 -0.16
CA LEU A 71 0.75 -12.38 -0.90
C LEU A 71 0.65 -12.10 -2.40
N PHE A 72 1.09 -13.07 -3.21
CA PHE A 72 0.99 -13.03 -4.68
C PHE A 72 1.82 -11.94 -5.38
N LEU A 73 2.73 -11.32 -4.64
CA LEU A 73 3.85 -10.51 -5.14
C LEU A 73 5.15 -11.30 -5.09
#